data_AF-A0A6P1NM17-F1
#
_entry.id   AF-A0A6P1NM17-F1
#
_cell.length_a   1.000
_cell.length_b   1.000
_cell.length_c   1.000
_cell.angle_alpha   90.00
_cell.angle_beta   90.00
_cell.angle_gamma   90.00
#
_symmetry.space_group_name_H-M   'P 1'
#
loop_
_entity.id
_entity.type
_entity.pdbx_description
1 polymer ?
#
loop_
_entity_poly.entity_id
_entity_poly.type
_entity_poly.pdbx_seq_one_letter_code
_entity_poly.pdbx_strand_id
1 'polypeptide(L)'
;MSTPDVPTRGPARSGPYIVAGILLAIAVLVPLFVPAYSIDKPRLAGMPFFYWYQMLWVPITAGLVGVSYLLVAKEDRRRRAAARGARAEEQEQ
;
A
#
# COMPACT_ATOMS: atom_id res chain seq x y z
N MET A 1 -35.12 -2.30 20.80
CA MET A 1 -33.94 -2.76 21.55
C MET A 1 -32.74 -2.49 20.66
N SER A 2 -32.06 -1.35 20.85
CA SER A 2 -30.93 -0.95 20.01
C SER A 2 -29.68 -1.60 20.60
N THR A 3 -29.12 -2.60 19.92
CA THR A 3 -27.84 -3.19 20.31
C THR A 3 -26.78 -2.09 20.33
N PRO A 4 -26.06 -1.88 21.44
CA PRO A 4 -24.90 -1.01 21.42
C PRO A 4 -23.92 -1.56 20.38
N ASP A 5 -23.59 -0.77 19.37
CA ASP A 5 -22.57 -1.10 18.37
C ASP A 5 -21.22 -1.03 19.08
N VAL A 6 -20.82 -2.12 19.74
CA VAL A 6 -19.57 -2.20 20.48
C VAL A 6 -18.45 -2.17 19.45
N PRO A 7 -17.63 -1.10 19.36
CA PRO A 7 -16.65 -0.97 18.30
C PRO A 7 -15.61 -2.08 18.44
N THR A 8 -15.71 -3.13 17.62
CA THR A 8 -14.81 -4.29 17.68
C THR A 8 -13.42 -3.97 17.10
N ARG A 9 -13.23 -2.76 16.55
CA ARG A 9 -11.95 -2.25 16.05
C ARG A 9 -11.72 -0.80 16.53
N GLY A 10 -10.54 -0.54 17.08
CA GLY A 10 -10.13 0.81 17.46
C GLY A 10 -10.11 1.79 16.27
N PRO A 11 -10.13 3.12 16.53
CA PRO A 11 -10.36 4.14 15.52
C PRO A 11 -9.35 4.06 14.38
N ALA A 12 -9.89 4.08 13.16
CA ALA A 12 -9.11 3.96 11.94
C ALA A 12 -8.35 5.25 11.64
N ARG A 13 -7.01 5.24 11.66
CA ARG A 13 -6.24 6.36 11.09
C ARG A 13 -6.25 6.29 9.57
N SER A 14 -6.63 7.38 8.92
CA SER A 14 -6.76 7.48 7.45
C SER A 14 -5.41 7.57 6.74
N GLY A 15 -4.38 8.14 7.39
CA GLY A 15 -3.07 8.43 6.79
C GLY A 15 -2.38 7.23 6.10
N PRO A 16 -2.22 6.08 6.77
CA PRO A 16 -1.57 4.90 6.18
C PRO A 16 -2.29 4.40 4.91
N TYR A 17 -3.62 4.49 4.85
CA TYR A 17 -4.41 4.04 3.69
C TYR A 17 -4.32 5.02 2.53
N ILE A 18 -4.20 6.33 2.82
CA ILE A 18 -3.96 7.35 1.78
C ILE A 18 -2.59 7.12 1.13
N VAL A 19 -1.56 6.90 1.94
CA VAL A 19 -0.21 6.61 1.43
C VAL A 19 -0.17 5.31 0.63
N ALA A 20 -0.80 4.24 1.14
CA ALA A 20 -0.95 2.99 0.42
C ALA A 20 -1.68 3.17 -0.94
N GLY A 21 -2.76 3.96 -0.94
CA GLY A 21 -3.50 4.30 -2.15
C GLY A 21 -2.67 5.09 -3.16
N ILE A 22 -1.87 6.05 -2.70
CA ILE A 22 -0.95 6.81 -3.57
C ILE A 22 0.12 5.88 -4.17
N LEU A 23 0.73 5.00 -3.38
CA LEU A 23 1.72 4.03 -3.89
C LEU A 23 1.12 3.12 -4.96
N LEU A 24 -0.10 2.63 -4.74
CA LEU A 24 -0.80 1.78 -5.71
C LEU A 24 -1.19 2.55 -6.97
N ALA A 25 -1.67 3.80 -6.82
CA ALA A 25 -1.96 4.66 -7.95
C ALA A 25 -0.71 4.89 -8.81
N ILE A 26 0.45 5.15 -8.19
CA ILE A 26 1.74 5.26 -8.89
C ILE A 26 2.09 3.94 -9.59
N ALA A 27 1.92 2.80 -8.93
CA ALA A 27 2.23 1.48 -9.50
C ALA A 27 1.41 1.18 -10.78
N VAL A 28 0.20 1.73 -10.89
CA VAL A 28 -0.69 1.55 -12.06
C VAL A 28 -0.51 2.65 -13.11
N LEU A 29 -0.47 3.91 -12.69
CA LEU A 29 -0.46 5.05 -13.60
C LEU A 29 0.87 5.24 -14.32
N VAL A 30 1.99 4.93 -13.66
CA VAL A 30 3.32 5.06 -14.27
C VAL A 30 3.56 4.10 -15.45
N PRO A 31 3.27 2.79 -15.38
CA PRO A 31 3.39 1.93 -16.56
C PRO A 31 2.31 2.20 -17.61
N LEU A 32 1.13 2.70 -17.19
CA LEU A 32 0.06 3.07 -18.12
C LEU A 32 0.37 4.36 -18.91
N PHE A 33 1.35 5.14 -18.47
CA PHE A 33 1.80 6.33 -19.18
C PHE A 33 2.68 5.96 -20.39
N VAL A 34 2.02 5.42 -21.42
CA VAL A 34 2.60 5.01 -22.72
C VAL A 34 3.44 6.09 -23.41
N PRO A 35 3.11 7.42 -23.37
CA PRO A 35 3.92 8.41 -24.09
C PRO A 35 5.31 8.65 -23.50
N ALA A 36 5.65 8.11 -22.32
CA ALA A 36 7.02 8.12 -21.81
C ALA A 36 7.93 7.06 -22.47
N TYR A 37 7.36 6.00 -23.07
CA TYR A 37 8.09 4.88 -23.69
C TYR A 37 8.25 4.97 -25.20
N SER A 38 7.60 5.95 -25.83
CA SER A 38 7.70 6.20 -27.28
C SER A 38 9.02 6.89 -27.70
N ILE A 39 10.00 6.97 -26.80
CA ILE A 39 11.33 7.53 -27.09
C ILE A 39 12.27 6.38 -27.45
N ASP A 40 12.66 6.30 -28.73
CA ASP A 40 13.56 5.26 -29.28
C ASP A 40 14.98 5.24 -28.69
N LYS A 41 15.34 6.23 -27.87
CA LYS A 41 16.67 6.45 -27.29
C LYS A 41 16.47 6.62 -25.77
N PRO A 42 16.92 5.69 -24.90
CA PRO A 42 18.19 4.98 -24.99
C PRO A 42 18.06 3.46 -25.15
N ARG A 43 18.90 2.90 -26.04
CA ARG A 43 19.12 1.46 -26.14
C ARG A 43 20.16 1.07 -25.09
N LEU A 44 19.80 0.17 -24.18
CA LEU A 44 20.71 -0.36 -23.16
C LEU A 44 21.28 -1.68 -23.69
N ALA A 45 22.60 -1.75 -23.89
CA ALA A 45 23.30 -2.93 -24.42
C ALA A 45 22.70 -3.51 -25.73
N GLY A 46 22.14 -2.64 -26.60
CA GLY A 46 21.47 -3.04 -27.85
C GLY A 46 19.98 -3.40 -27.70
N MET A 47 19.49 -3.54 -26.46
CA MET A 47 18.09 -3.87 -26.13
C MET A 47 17.19 -2.62 -26.18
N PRO A 48 16.01 -2.68 -26.84
CA PRO A 48 15.08 -1.54 -26.91
C PRO A 48 14.56 -1.10 -25.54
N PHE A 49 14.19 0.19 -25.40
CA PHE A 49 13.75 0.82 -24.15
C PHE A 49 12.65 0.04 -23.43
N PHE A 50 11.66 -0.42 -24.19
CA PHE A 50 10.50 -1.16 -23.72
C PHE A 50 10.89 -2.40 -22.87
N TYR A 51 11.84 -3.21 -23.34
CA TYR A 51 12.13 -4.50 -22.71
C TYR A 51 12.82 -4.36 -21.37
N TRP A 52 13.86 -3.52 -21.30
CA TRP A 52 14.58 -3.33 -20.04
C TRP A 52 13.74 -2.55 -19.03
N TYR A 53 12.90 -1.62 -19.50
CA TYR A 53 11.96 -0.94 -18.63
C TYR A 53 10.94 -1.90 -18.02
N GLN A 54 10.34 -2.79 -18.82
CA GLN A 54 9.38 -3.78 -18.31
C GLN A 54 10.04 -4.71 -17.26
N MET A 55 11.29 -5.12 -17.48
CA MET A 55 12.06 -5.90 -16.51
C MET A 55 12.37 -5.13 -15.23
N LEU A 56 12.69 -3.84 -15.32
CA LEU A 56 12.90 -2.96 -14.16
C LEU A 56 11.58 -2.71 -13.41
N TRP A 57 10.46 -2.69 -14.12
CA TRP A 57 9.15 -2.41 -13.54
C TRP A 57 8.63 -3.54 -12.63
N VAL A 58 9.03 -4.78 -12.89
CA VAL A 58 8.68 -5.94 -12.04
C VAL A 58 9.14 -5.77 -10.59
N PRO A 59 10.44 -5.53 -10.27
CA PRO A 59 10.86 -5.31 -8.90
C PRO A 59 10.33 -4.00 -8.30
N ILE A 60 10.15 -2.95 -9.11
CA ILE A 60 9.58 -1.67 -8.64
C ILE A 60 8.14 -1.87 -8.15
N THR A 61 7.30 -2.51 -8.95
CA THR A 61 5.89 -2.77 -8.58
C THR A 61 5.80 -3.72 -7.38
N ALA A 62 6.63 -4.77 -7.34
CA ALA A 62 6.73 -5.64 -6.18
C ALA A 62 7.12 -4.87 -4.91
N GLY A 63 8.07 -3.93 -5.00
CA GLY A 63 8.47 -3.04 -3.91
C GLY A 63 7.34 -2.11 -3.45
N LEU A 64 6.65 -1.46 -4.40
CA LEU A 64 5.52 -0.58 -4.12
C LEU A 64 4.38 -1.32 -3.40
N VAL A 65 4.01 -2.49 -3.88
CA VAL A 65 2.98 -3.34 -3.26
C VAL A 65 3.46 -3.84 -1.90
N GLY A 66 4.73 -4.26 -1.78
CA GLY A 66 5.32 -4.70 -0.52
C GLY A 66 5.29 -3.61 0.55
N VAL A 67 5.69 -2.37 0.22
CA VAL A 67 5.66 -1.23 1.14
C VAL A 67 4.22 -0.89 1.51
N SER A 68 3.29 -0.87 0.55
CA SER A 68 1.86 -0.66 0.79
C SER A 68 1.30 -1.69 1.77
N TYR A 69 1.61 -2.98 1.56
CA TYR A 69 1.22 -4.06 2.45
C TYR A 69 1.80 -3.91 3.85
N LEU A 70 3.10 -3.62 3.97
CA LEU A 70 3.75 -3.42 5.27
C LEU A 70 3.15 -2.26 6.05
N LEU A 71 2.81 -1.17 5.36
CA LEU A 71 2.21 0.02 5.97
C LEU A 71 0.81 -0.29 6.52
N VAL A 72 -0.01 -0.99 5.74
CA VAL A 72 -1.35 -1.43 6.17
C VAL A 72 -1.26 -2.48 7.28
N ALA A 73 -0.37 -3.47 7.16
CA ALA A 73 -0.20 -4.53 8.15
C ALA A 73 0.34 -4.02 9.50
N LYS A 74 1.14 -2.94 9.48
CA LYS A 74 1.60 -2.26 10.71
C LYS A 74 0.45 -1.54 11.40
N GLU A 75 -0.39 -0.84 10.64
CA GLU A 75 -1.57 -0.15 11.16
C GLU A 75 -2.60 -1.14 11.74
N ASP A 76 -2.84 -2.26 11.05
CA ASP A 76 -3.74 -3.32 11.53
C ASP A 76 -3.24 -3.96 12.83
N ARG A 77 -1.93 -4.18 12.97
CA ARG A 77 -1.34 -4.69 14.23
C ARG A 77 -1.53 -3.70 15.38
N ARG A 78 -1.35 -2.40 15.13
CA ARG A 78 -1.58 -1.34 16.13
C ARG A 78 -3.05 -1.30 16.58
N ARG A 79 -4.01 -1.43 15.64
CA ARG A 79 -5.45 -1.48 15.96
C ARG A 79 -5.81 -2.66 16.85
N ARG A 80 -5.23 -3.84 16.59
CA ARG A 80 -5.44 -5.04 17.42
C ARG A 80 -4.82 -4.94 18.80
N ALA A 81 -3.74 -4.19 18.96
CA ALA A 81 -3.15 -3.91 20.27
C ALA A 81 -4.02 -2.94 21.08
N ALA A 82 -4.50 -1.86 20.45
CA ALA A 82 -5.39 -0.88 21.08
C ALA A 82 -6.73 -1.51 21.53
N ALA A 83 -7.35 -2.34 20.69
CA ALA A 83 -8.59 -3.03 21.04
C ALA A 83 -8.42 -4.06 22.18
N ARG A 84 -7.22 -4.66 22.32
CA ARG A 84 -6.92 -5.57 23.43
C ARG A 84 -6.70 -4.83 24.75
N GLY A 85 -6.07 -3.66 24.72
CA GLY A 85 -5.91 -2.80 25.91
C GLY A 85 -7.27 -2.31 26.44
N ALA A 86 -8.14 -1.81 25.57
CA ALA A 86 -9.47 -1.34 25.95
C ALA A 86 -10.34 -2.44 26.62
N ARG A 87 -10.29 -3.68 26.11
CA ARG A 87 -11.00 -4.81 26.72
C ARG A 87 -10.45 -5.23 28.09
N ALA A 88 -9.16 -5.01 28.35
CA ALA A 88 -8.57 -5.34 29.65
C ALA A 88 -9.00 -4.33 30.71
N GLU A 89 -9.03 -3.04 30.36
CA GLU A 89 -9.50 -1.96 31.23
C GLU A 89 -10.99 -2.10 31.60
N GLU A 90 -11.84 -2.56 30.67
CA GLU A 90 -13.26 -2.86 30.94
C GLU A 90 -13.47 -4.09 31.85
N GLN A 91 -12.50 -5.01 31.94
CA GLN A 91 -12.60 -6.20 32.79
C GLN A 91 -12.10 -5.97 34.22
N GLU A 92 -11.28 -4.94 34.45
CA GLU A 92 -10.78 -4.56 35.78
C GLU A 92 -11.72 -3.60 36.53
N GLN A 93 -12.72 -3.02 35.87
CA GLN A 93 -13.75 -2.15 36.45
C GLN A 93 -15.02 -2.92 36.80
#